data_AF-A0A9N9LFT2-F1
#
_entry.id   AF-A0A9N9LFT2-F1
#
_cell.length_a   1.000
_cell.length_b   1.000
_cell.length_c   1.000
_cell.angle_alpha   90.00
_cell.angle_beta   90.00
_cell.angle_gamma   90.00
#
_symmetry.space_group_name_H-M   'P 1'
#
loop_
_entity.id
_entity.type
_entity.pdbx_description
1 polymer ?
#
loop_
_entity_poly.entity_id
_entity_poly.type
_entity_poly.pdbx_seq_one_letter_code
_entity_poly.pdbx_strand_id
1 'polypeptide(L)'
;MTSTRRETRNDVVSLYVGETRTQFTVHKDLIGNVPWFKKAFLGGFKEQNRTMDMPEDSPEVVALFVDWLYRGMIMRLNTLPNIKSLYAFYIFADKIREGGLMDQIIDAI
;
A
#
# COMPACT_ATOMS: atom_id res chain seq x y z
N MET A 1 -20.66 7.43 20.26
CA MET A 1 -19.40 7.36 19.48
C MET A 1 -19.64 6.40 18.33
N THR A 2 -20.11 6.93 17.20
CA THR A 2 -20.49 6.13 16.04
C THR A 2 -19.25 5.59 15.34
N SER A 3 -19.08 4.27 15.41
CA SER A 3 -18.13 3.52 14.60
C SER A 3 -18.57 3.62 13.14
N THR A 4 -17.99 4.57 12.41
CA THR A 4 -18.27 4.74 10.97
C THR A 4 -17.55 3.65 10.21
N ARG A 5 -18.24 2.53 9.96
CA ARG A 5 -17.87 1.55 8.95
C ARG A 5 -17.74 2.30 7.62
N ARG A 6 -16.51 2.49 7.12
CA ARG A 6 -16.26 3.21 5.88
C ARG A 6 -16.84 2.42 4.71
N GLU A 7 -17.96 2.88 4.16
CA GLU A 7 -18.47 2.42 2.86
C GLU A 7 -17.45 2.82 1.80
N THR A 8 -16.60 1.88 1.36
CA THR A 8 -15.70 2.08 0.24
C THR A 8 -16.53 2.25 -1.03
N ARG A 9 -16.43 3.39 -1.73
CA ARG A 9 -17.04 3.52 -3.05
C ARG A 9 -16.39 2.49 -3.99
N ASN A 10 -17.17 1.87 -4.88
CA ASN A 10 -16.76 0.79 -5.79
C ASN A 10 -15.63 1.13 -6.80
N ASP A 11 -14.97 2.28 -6.68
CA ASP A 11 -13.87 2.67 -7.58
C ASP A 11 -12.57 2.00 -7.10
N VAL A 12 -11.97 1.19 -7.97
CA VAL A 12 -10.74 0.44 -7.71
C VAL A 12 -9.65 0.84 -8.68
N VAL A 13 -8.41 0.72 -8.21
CA VAL A 13 -7.19 0.88 -9.02
C VAL A 13 -6.37 -0.41 -8.99
N SER A 14 -5.50 -0.59 -9.98
CA SER A 14 -4.61 -1.74 -10.10
C SER A 14 -3.15 -1.30 -9.99
N LEU A 15 -2.36 -2.01 -9.20
CA LEU A 15 -0.91 -1.88 -9.15
C LEU A 15 -0.31 -3.08 -9.89
N TYR A 16 0.58 -2.86 -10.85
CA TYR A 16 1.33 -3.91 -11.54
C TYR A 16 2.77 -3.89 -11.02
N VAL A 17 3.15 -4.93 -10.27
CA VAL A 17 4.36 -4.92 -9.43
C VAL A 17 5.35 -6.00 -9.87
N GLY A 18 6.63 -5.65 -9.86
CA GLY A 18 7.73 -6.53 -10.21
C GLY A 18 7.82 -6.86 -11.70
N GLU A 19 8.87 -7.58 -12.07
CA GLU A 19 9.13 -8.00 -13.46
C GLU A 19 8.01 -8.86 -14.04
N THR A 20 7.37 -9.68 -13.19
CA THR A 20 6.25 -10.56 -13.57
C THR A 20 4.91 -9.81 -13.68
N ARG A 21 4.86 -8.51 -13.39
CA ARG A 21 3.66 -7.67 -13.39
C ARG A 21 2.52 -8.25 -12.55
N THR A 22 2.82 -8.65 -11.31
CA THR A 22 1.80 -9.12 -10.38
C THR A 22 0.77 -8.02 -10.13
N GLN A 23 -0.51 -8.31 -10.33
CA GLN A 23 -1.59 -7.33 -10.23
C GLN A 23 -2.20 -7.31 -8.82
N PHE A 24 -2.29 -6.12 -8.22
CA PHE A 24 -3.01 -5.85 -6.97
C PHE A 24 -4.18 -4.91 -7.23
N THR A 25 -5.40 -5.30 -6.89
CA THR A 25 -6.60 -4.44 -7.01
C THR A 25 -6.95 -3.85 -5.65
N VAL A 26 -7.01 -2.52 -5.57
CA VAL A 26 -7.16 -1.77 -4.31
C VAL A 26 -8.24 -0.70 -4.44
N HIS A 27 -9.04 -0.48 -3.39
CA HIS A 27 -10.03 0.60 -3.39
C HIS A 27 -9.35 1.96 -3.46
N LYS A 28 -9.81 2.80 -4.38
CA LYS A 28 -9.26 4.13 -4.63
C LYS A 28 -9.36 5.05 -3.41
N ASP A 29 -10.45 4.95 -2.66
CA ASP A 29 -10.65 5.71 -1.42
C ASP A 29 -9.65 5.33 -0.33
N LEU A 30 -9.20 4.06 -0.29
CA LEU A 30 -8.22 3.60 0.70
C LEU A 30 -6.83 4.07 0.31
N ILE A 31 -6.38 3.73 -0.90
CA ILE A 31 -5.04 4.06 -1.38
C ILE A 31 -4.84 5.58 -1.55
N GLY A 32 -5.92 6.32 -1.81
CA GLY A 32 -5.91 7.78 -1.87
C GLY A 32 -5.69 8.47 -0.50
N ASN A 33 -5.73 7.74 0.62
CA ASN A 33 -5.32 8.29 1.92
C ASN A 33 -3.81 8.45 2.04
N VAL A 34 -3.04 7.68 1.25
CA VAL A 34 -1.58 7.80 1.16
C VAL A 34 -1.25 8.93 0.18
N PRO A 35 -0.64 10.06 0.59
CA PRO A 35 -0.43 11.22 -0.28
C PRO A 35 0.37 10.93 -1.55
N TRP A 36 1.29 9.96 -1.50
CA TRP A 36 2.07 9.53 -2.66
C TRP A 36 1.17 8.96 -3.77
N PHE A 37 0.30 8.00 -3.42
CA PHE A 37 -0.67 7.42 -4.35
C PHE A 37 -1.81 8.40 -4.68
N LYS A 38 -2.20 9.27 -3.73
CA LYS A 38 -3.18 10.33 -3.97
C LYS A 38 -2.76 11.21 -5.14
N LYS A 39 -1.50 11.64 -5.18
CA LYS A 39 -0.98 12.45 -6.30
C LYS A 39 -0.99 11.66 -7.61
N ALA A 40 -0.67 10.38 -7.58
CA ALA A 40 -0.61 9.57 -8.79
C ALA A 40 -2.00 9.23 -9.38
N PHE A 41 -3.00 8.98 -8.53
CA PHE A 41 -4.35 8.60 -8.97
C PHE A 41 -5.36 9.76 -9.04
N LEU A 42 -5.10 10.87 -8.35
CA LEU A 42 -6.02 12.02 -8.24
C LEU A 42 -5.39 13.35 -8.69
N GLY A 43 -4.11 13.35 -9.09
CA GLY A 43 -3.41 14.56 -9.53
C GLY A 43 -3.48 14.79 -11.04
N GLY A 44 -4.19 15.86 -11.43
CA GLY A 44 -3.93 16.76 -12.56
C GLY A 44 -3.91 16.24 -14.01
N PHE A 45 -3.59 14.98 -14.28
CA PHE A 45 -3.56 14.41 -15.63
C PHE A 45 -4.81 13.58 -15.86
N LYS A 46 -5.71 14.13 -16.71
CA LYS A 46 -6.85 13.47 -17.39
C LYS A 46 -7.14 12.03 -16.94
N GLU A 47 -8.11 11.85 -16.05
CA GLU A 47 -9.09 10.74 -15.98
C GLU A 47 -8.74 9.26 -16.26
N GLN A 48 -7.52 8.80 -16.57
CA GLN A 48 -7.38 7.50 -17.26
C GLN A 48 -6.52 6.42 -16.61
N ASN A 49 -5.61 6.72 -15.68
CA ASN A 49 -4.79 5.64 -15.12
C ASN A 49 -5.39 5.12 -13.82
N ARG A 50 -6.35 4.20 -13.96
CA ARG A 50 -6.72 3.22 -12.92
C ARG A 50 -5.59 2.23 -12.62
N THR A 51 -4.41 2.43 -13.19
CA THR A 51 -3.29 1.51 -13.16
C THR A 51 -2.00 2.25 -12.83
N MET A 52 -1.14 1.63 -12.02
CA MET A 52 0.22 2.12 -11.76
C MET A 52 1.19 0.97 -11.93
N ASP A 53 2.28 1.20 -12.66
CA ASP A 53 3.35 0.24 -12.85
C ASP A 53 4.48 0.49 -11.84
N MET A 54 4.94 -0.58 -11.20
CA MET A 54 5.91 -0.61 -10.10
C MET A 54 6.92 -1.75 -10.36
N PRO A 55 7.67 -1.72 -11.48
CA PRO A 55 8.49 -2.86 -11.91
C PRO A 55 9.68 -3.15 -10.99
N GLU A 56 10.17 -2.15 -10.24
CA GLU A 56 11.29 -2.28 -9.31
C GLU A 56 10.87 -2.74 -7.91
N ASP A 57 9.57 -2.77 -7.62
CA ASP A 57 9.05 -3.13 -6.31
C ASP A 57 8.78 -4.64 -6.22
N SER A 58 8.98 -5.20 -5.02
CA SER A 58 8.69 -6.61 -4.74
C SER A 58 7.17 -6.82 -4.55
N PRO A 59 6.57 -7.81 -5.23
CA PRO A 59 5.16 -8.18 -5.01
C PRO A 59 4.87 -8.53 -3.55
N GLU A 60 5.81 -9.18 -2.86
CA GLU A 60 5.68 -9.54 -1.45
C GLU A 60 5.57 -8.30 -0.55
N VAL A 61 6.39 -7.28 -0.81
CA VAL A 61 6.35 -6.01 -0.06
C VAL A 61 5.05 -5.26 -0.34
N VAL A 62 4.58 -5.23 -1.59
CA VAL A 62 3.31 -4.58 -1.92
C VAL A 62 2.12 -5.35 -1.34
N ALA A 63 2.19 -6.68 -1.23
CA ALA A 63 1.16 -7.46 -0.55
C ALA A 63 1.03 -7.08 0.94
N LEU A 64 2.17 -6.89 1.64
CA LEU A 64 2.18 -6.40 3.02
C LEU A 64 1.60 -4.98 3.12
N PHE A 65 1.96 -4.10 2.19
CA PHE A 65 1.39 -2.76 2.12
C PHE A 65 -0.13 -2.79 1.95
N VAL A 66 -0.65 -3.62 1.03
CA VAL A 66 -2.08 -3.74 0.79
C VAL A 66 -2.79 -4.28 2.03
N ASP A 67 -2.27 -5.31 2.69
CA ASP A 67 -2.86 -5.83 3.94
C ASP A 67 -2.90 -4.76 5.04
N TRP A 68 -1.79 -4.02 5.24
CA TRP A 68 -1.75 -2.88 6.15
C TRP A 68 -2.77 -1.80 5.78
N LEU A 69 -2.90 -1.46 4.49
CA LEU A 69 -3.79 -0.42 4.01
C LEU A 69 -5.26 -0.71 4.34
N TYR A 70 -5.67 -1.98 4.33
CA TYR A 70 -7.03 -2.38 4.71
C TYR A 70 -7.23 -2.49 6.22
N ARG A 71 -6.19 -2.84 6.99
CA ARG A 71 -6.31 -3.11 8.43
C ARG A 71 -5.96 -1.93 9.33
N GLY A 72 -5.11 -1.02 8.84
CA GLY A 72 -4.52 0.07 9.62
C GLY A 72 -3.45 -0.36 10.63
N MET A 73 -3.03 -1.63 10.61
CA MET A 73 -1.98 -2.17 11.48
C MET A 73 -1.23 -3.30 10.78
N ILE A 74 0.03 -3.49 11.15
CA ILE A 74 0.86 -4.60 10.66
C ILE A 74 0.47 -5.87 11.41
N MET A 75 -0.10 -6.83 10.69
CA MET A 75 -0.41 -8.12 11.29
C MET A 75 0.88 -8.90 11.48
N ARG A 76 1.26 -9.15 12.75
CA ARG A 76 2.28 -10.13 13.11
C ARG A 76 1.71 -11.54 12.91
N LEU A 77 1.29 -11.90 11.71
CA LEU A 77 0.89 -13.28 11.44
C LEU A 77 2.11 -14.18 11.63
N ASN A 78 1.88 -15.40 12.12
CA ASN A 78 2.90 -16.35 12.61
C ASN A 78 3.94 -16.77 11.54
N THR A 79 3.75 -16.37 10.29
CA THR A 79 4.83 -16.16 9.32
C THR A 79 5.43 -14.77 9.53
N LEU A 80 6.27 -14.62 10.55
CA LEU A 80 7.01 -13.38 10.72
C LEU A 80 7.68 -13.04 9.37
N PRO A 81 7.44 -11.86 8.78
CA PRO A 81 8.30 -11.37 7.72
C PRO A 81 9.72 -11.46 8.28
N ASN A 82 10.61 -12.19 7.62
CA ASN A 82 11.99 -12.25 8.09
C ASN A 82 12.53 -10.81 8.19
N ILE A 83 13.60 -10.59 8.96
CA ILE A 83 14.19 -9.24 9.13
C ILE A 83 14.43 -8.55 7.77
N LYS A 84 14.77 -9.32 6.71
CA LYS A 84 14.94 -8.76 5.36
C LYS A 84 13.65 -8.20 4.77
N SER A 85 12.52 -8.85 5.01
CA SER A 85 11.19 -8.45 4.53
C SER A 85 10.69 -7.21 5.28
N LEU A 86 10.95 -7.13 6.59
CA LEU A 86 10.68 -5.91 7.37
C LEU A 86 11.53 -4.73 6.90
N TYR A 87 12.82 -4.98 6.63
CA TYR A 87 13.71 -3.96 6.09
C TYR A 87 13.29 -3.49 4.69
N ALA A 88 12.93 -4.42 3.80
CA ALA A 88 12.41 -4.09 2.47
C ALA A 88 11.09 -3.31 2.55
N PHE A 89 10.22 -3.67 3.51
CA PHE A 89 8.98 -2.95 3.75
C PHE A 89 9.22 -1.55 4.30
N TYR A 90 10.22 -1.37 5.16
CA TYR A 90 10.65 -0.06 5.64
C TYR A 90 11.15 0.83 4.49
N ILE A 91 11.99 0.29 3.60
CA ILE A 91 12.45 1.01 2.40
C ILE A 91 11.26 1.44 1.53
N PHE A 92 10.29 0.55 1.34
CA PHE A 92 9.08 0.87 0.61
C PHE A 92 8.27 1.98 1.28
N ALA A 93 8.10 1.93 2.60
CA ALA A 93 7.41 2.96 3.38
C ALA A 93 8.09 4.34 3.26
N ASP A 94 9.43 4.38 3.25
CA ASP A 94 10.20 5.61 2.99
C ASP A 94 9.97 6.13 1.56
N LYS A 95 10.00 5.24 0.55
CA LYS A 95 9.75 5.58 -0.85
C LYS A 95 8.39 6.26 -1.04
N ILE A 96 7.34 5.75 -0.40
CA ILE A 96 5.99 6.34 -0.45
C ILE A 96 5.77 7.47 0.56
N ARG A 97 6.80 7.83 1.35
CA ARG A 97 6.78 8.90 2.36
C ARG A 97 5.70 8.72 3.44
N GLU A 98 5.42 7.47 3.83
CA GLU A 98 4.43 7.14 4.87
C GLU A 98 5.11 6.94 6.23
N GLY A 99 5.40 8.05 6.94
CA GLY A 99 6.08 8.02 8.23
C GLY A 99 5.36 7.18 9.30
N GLY A 100 4.02 7.24 9.36
CA GLY A 100 3.25 6.44 10.31
C GLY A 100 3.32 4.93 10.05
N LEU A 101 3.59 4.51 8.81
CA LEU A 101 3.87 3.11 8.49
C LEU A 101 5.30 2.74 8.91
N MET A 102 6.27 3.63 8.71
CA MET A 102 7.66 3.41 9.13
C MET A 102 7.75 3.18 10.65
N ASP A 103 7.05 4.00 11.44
CA ASP A 103 6.98 3.86 12.90
C ASP A 103 6.40 2.48 13.29
N GLN A 104 5.28 2.07 12.67
CA GLN A 104 4.68 0.77 12.92
C GLN A 104 5.60 -0.41 12.54
N ILE A 105 6.39 -0.28 11.46
CA ILE A 105 7.35 -1.32 11.05
C ILE A 105 8.47 -1.44 12.09
N ILE A 106 8.99 -0.33 12.60
CA ILE A 106 10.04 -0.35 13.64
C ILE A 106 9.50 -0.95 14.94
N ASP A 107 8.27 -0.60 15.34
CA ASP A 107 7.63 -1.19 16.52
C ASP A 107 7.36 -2.71 16.36
N ALA A 108 7.35 -3.22 15.12
CA ALA A 108 7.16 -4.63 14.82
C ALA A 108 8.44 -5.48 14.90
N ILE A 109 9.63 -4.85 14.92
CA ILE A 109 10.95 -5.48 15.04
C ILE A 109 11.29 -5.71 16.52
#